data_AF-A0A2H0BGC2-F1
#
_entry.id   AF-A0A2H0BGC2-F1
#
_cell.length_a   1.000
_cell.length_b   1.000
_cell.length_c   1.000
_cell.angle_alpha   90.00
_cell.angle_beta   90.00
_cell.angle_gamma   90.00
#
_symmetry.space_group_name_H-M   'P 1'
#
loop_
_entity.id
_entity.type
_entity.pdbx_description
1 polymer ?
#
loop_
_entity_poly.entity_id
_entity_poly.type
_entity_poly.pdbx_seq_one_letter_code
_entity_poly.pdbx_strand_id
1 'polypeptide(L)'
;MWKHATWNKTIKLTVTGFFAFLILVNAINGDTSSSTTPNTQKSTPTASPVTEMPTQPTASPEEQTQEQTEIPEKANTPTPIQLEQPTPVSNETVSQKNAVNMAKSYLDYTAFSHDGLVDQLEYEKFSHEDAVYGADNSGGNWNEQAAKMAKSYLDLSAYSQGSLIEQLMYEKFTQEQAEYGATAVGL
;
A
#
# COMPACT_ATOMS: atom_id res chain seq x y z
N MET A 1 32.96 -25.74 8.76
CA MET A 1 32.56 -24.84 9.87
C MET A 1 32.25 -23.47 9.29
N TRP A 2 31.02 -23.21 8.84
CA TRP A 2 30.50 -21.84 8.66
C TRP A 2 29.22 -21.75 9.46
N LYS A 3 29.19 -20.77 10.37
CA LYS A 3 28.13 -20.58 11.35
C LYS A 3 26.97 -19.85 10.69
N HIS A 4 25.76 -20.35 10.94
CA HIS A 4 24.49 -19.71 10.57
C HIS A 4 24.44 -18.28 11.11
N ALA A 5 24.23 -17.31 10.22
CA ALA A 5 23.76 -15.99 10.61
C ALA A 5 22.25 -16.08 10.84
N THR A 6 21.83 -16.04 12.10
CA THR A 6 20.44 -15.86 12.48
C THR A 6 20.08 -14.40 12.27
N TRP A 7 19.37 -14.10 11.17
CA TRP A 7 18.75 -12.79 10.98
C TRP A 7 17.51 -12.72 11.87
N ASN A 8 17.56 -11.79 12.82
CA ASN A 8 16.61 -11.65 13.92
C ASN A 8 15.18 -11.38 13.45
N LYS A 9 14.26 -12.20 13.95
CA LYS A 9 12.81 -12.04 13.94
C LYS A 9 12.41 -10.87 14.85
N THR A 10 12.29 -9.66 14.32
CA THR A 10 11.48 -8.54 14.87
C THR A 10 11.66 -7.32 13.97
N ILE A 11 11.05 -7.32 12.79
CA ILE A 11 10.71 -6.07 12.10
C ILE A 11 9.19 -6.09 11.99
N LYS A 12 8.52 -5.48 12.95
CA LYS A 12 7.13 -5.09 12.77
C LYS A 12 7.13 -3.95 11.76
N LEU A 13 7.03 -4.30 10.48
CA LEU A 13 6.77 -3.34 9.42
C LEU A 13 5.29 -2.96 9.56
N THR A 14 5.00 -1.91 10.32
CA THR A 14 3.75 -1.17 10.14
C THR A 14 3.85 -0.52 8.77
N VAL A 15 3.40 -1.24 7.74
CA VAL A 15 3.10 -0.67 6.43
C VAL A 15 1.87 0.19 6.61
N THR A 16 2.07 1.41 7.08
CA THR A 16 1.05 2.45 6.95
C THR A 16 1.14 2.93 5.51
N GLY A 17 0.54 2.15 4.59
CA GLY A 17 0.30 2.59 3.22
C GLY A 17 -0.64 3.78 3.27
N PHE A 18 -0.08 4.99 3.18
CA PHE A 18 -0.85 6.22 3.04
C PHE A 18 -1.28 6.31 1.57
N PHE A 19 -2.24 5.46 1.17
CA PHE A 19 -2.89 5.58 -0.13
C PHE A 19 -3.61 6.92 -0.16
N ALA A 20 -3.05 7.86 -0.93
CA ALA A 20 -3.65 9.16 -1.17
C ALA A 20 -4.97 8.96 -1.96
N PHE A 21 -6.06 8.72 -1.25
CA PHE A 21 -7.41 8.74 -1.79
C PHE A 21 -7.82 10.22 -1.99
N LEU A 22 -7.32 10.84 -3.06
CA LEU A 22 -7.77 12.16 -3.51
C LEU A 22 -9.16 12.02 -4.15
N ILE A 23 -10.20 12.07 -3.33
CA ILE A 23 -11.56 12.35 -3.81
C ILE A 23 -11.60 13.81 -4.27
N LEU A 24 -11.43 14.05 -5.57
CA LEU A 24 -11.73 15.36 -6.16
C LEU A 24 -13.23 15.48 -6.39
N VAL A 25 -13.94 16.11 -5.45
CA VAL A 25 -15.30 16.61 -5.68
C VAL A 25 -15.19 17.89 -6.52
N ASN A 26 -15.57 17.81 -7.79
CA ASN A 26 -15.78 18.96 -8.66
C ASN A 26 -17.27 19.35 -8.64
N ALA A 27 -17.58 20.55 -8.14
CA ALA A 27 -18.88 21.19 -8.31
C ALA A 27 -18.75 22.73 -8.37
N ILE A 28 -18.55 23.24 -9.59
CA ILE A 28 -19.36 24.22 -10.33
C ILE A 28 -19.87 25.50 -9.61
N ASN A 29 -19.32 26.62 -10.10
CA ASN A 29 -19.86 27.97 -10.43
C ASN A 29 -20.34 28.98 -9.37
N GLY A 30 -19.77 30.19 -9.47
CA GLY A 30 -20.21 31.42 -8.80
C GLY A 30 -19.38 32.66 -9.19
N ASP A 31 -19.52 33.06 -10.45
CA ASP A 31 -19.31 34.36 -11.14
C ASP A 31 -18.70 35.63 -10.47
N THR A 32 -18.06 36.43 -11.34
CA THR A 32 -17.91 37.91 -11.33
C THR A 32 -16.86 38.64 -10.47
N SER A 33 -15.87 39.22 -11.16
CA SER A 33 -15.53 40.66 -11.22
C SER A 33 -14.04 41.00 -11.06
N SER A 34 -13.55 41.65 -12.11
CA SER A 34 -12.24 42.28 -12.33
C SER A 34 -11.91 43.46 -11.41
N SER A 35 -10.64 43.62 -11.02
CA SER A 35 -9.87 44.87 -11.19
C SER A 35 -8.39 44.71 -10.80
N THR A 36 -7.54 45.47 -11.50
CA THR A 36 -6.06 45.48 -11.50
C THR A 36 -5.49 46.48 -10.50
N THR A 37 -4.46 46.13 -9.71
CA THR A 37 -3.10 46.74 -9.65
C THR A 37 -2.27 46.24 -8.43
N PRO A 38 -0.93 46.21 -8.52
CA PRO A 38 -0.07 45.61 -7.49
C PRO A 38 0.39 46.65 -6.45
N ASN A 39 0.42 46.28 -5.17
CA ASN A 39 1.11 47.05 -4.15
C ASN A 39 2.05 46.17 -3.33
N THR A 40 3.34 46.48 -3.44
CA THR A 40 4.43 45.93 -2.64
C THR A 40 4.45 46.63 -1.29
N GLN A 41 4.10 45.94 -0.21
CA GLN A 41 4.45 46.40 1.13
C GLN A 41 4.90 45.25 2.04
N LYS A 42 6.21 45.27 2.30
CA LYS A 42 6.95 44.54 3.33
C LYS A 42 6.44 44.94 4.71
N SER A 43 6.00 43.98 5.52
CA SER A 43 5.89 44.12 6.98
C SER A 43 5.94 42.74 7.66
N THR A 44 6.79 42.68 8.67
CA THR A 44 7.23 41.59 9.56
C THR A 44 6.12 41.03 10.47
N PRO A 45 6.35 39.87 11.14
CA PRO A 45 5.28 39.04 11.71
C PRO A 45 4.77 39.59 13.05
N THR A 46 3.46 39.56 13.23
CA THR A 46 2.79 39.83 14.50
C THR A 46 2.08 38.58 14.97
N ALA A 47 2.51 38.07 16.12
CA ALA A 47 1.92 36.95 16.85
C ALA A 47 0.67 37.38 17.63
N SER A 48 -0.34 36.50 17.71
CA SER A 48 -1.28 36.22 18.83
C SER A 48 -2.62 35.65 18.31
N PRO A 49 -3.47 34.95 19.10
CA PRO A 49 -3.30 34.40 20.44
C PRO A 49 -3.63 32.89 20.57
N VAL A 50 -3.16 32.30 21.68
CA VAL A 50 -3.62 31.04 22.27
C VAL A 50 -5.10 31.14 22.64
N THR A 51 -5.89 30.10 22.33
CA THR A 51 -7.14 29.80 23.04
C THR A 51 -6.93 28.55 23.88
N GLU A 52 -7.16 28.68 25.17
CA GLU A 52 -7.02 27.65 26.19
C GLU A 52 -8.13 26.58 26.11
N MET A 53 -7.69 25.37 26.41
CA MET A 53 -8.34 24.13 26.88
C MET A 53 -9.80 24.16 27.38
N PRO A 54 -10.47 22.99 27.38
CA PRO A 54 -10.84 22.44 28.68
C PRO A 54 -10.46 20.95 28.85
N THR A 55 -9.76 20.67 29.94
CA THR A 55 -9.71 19.36 30.59
C THR A 55 -10.96 19.18 31.45
N GLN A 56 -11.64 18.04 31.32
CA GLN A 56 -12.20 17.37 32.50
C GLN A 56 -12.17 15.84 32.36
N PRO A 57 -12.05 15.12 33.49
CA PRO A 57 -11.80 13.70 33.56
C PRO A 57 -13.10 12.90 33.61
N THR A 58 -13.03 11.62 33.25
CA THR A 58 -13.85 10.59 33.87
C THR A 58 -13.03 9.31 33.94
N ALA A 59 -12.57 8.99 35.15
CA ALA A 59 -12.16 7.65 35.54
C ALA A 59 -13.40 6.78 35.79
N SER A 60 -13.30 5.50 35.39
CA SER A 60 -13.72 4.23 36.05
C SER A 60 -14.97 4.17 36.95
N PRO A 61 -15.66 3.01 37.14
CA PRO A 61 -15.07 1.68 37.49
C PRO A 61 -15.62 0.47 36.67
N GLU A 62 -14.82 -0.59 36.43
CA GLU A 62 -14.85 -1.93 37.12
C GLU A 62 -16.27 -2.55 37.16
N GLU A 63 -16.53 -3.82 36.77
CA GLU A 63 -15.95 -5.03 37.34
C GLU A 63 -16.48 -6.30 36.62
N GLN A 64 -15.59 -7.29 36.45
CA GLN A 64 -15.77 -8.76 36.45
C GLN A 64 -16.75 -9.51 35.51
N THR A 65 -16.25 -10.61 34.91
CA THR A 65 -16.56 -11.99 35.33
C THR A 65 -15.69 -13.04 34.62
N GLN A 66 -14.83 -13.72 35.42
CA GLN A 66 -14.50 -15.17 35.53
C GLN A 66 -14.07 -15.98 34.28
N GLU A 67 -12.90 -16.65 34.27
CA GLU A 67 -12.59 -17.97 34.90
C GLU A 67 -13.55 -19.05 34.35
N GLN A 68 -13.17 -20.07 33.56
CA GLN A 68 -12.18 -21.16 33.67
C GLN A 68 -12.26 -21.93 32.32
N THR A 69 -11.25 -22.62 31.79
CA THR A 69 -11.05 -24.07 32.02
C THR A 69 -9.86 -24.56 31.19
N GLU A 70 -8.86 -25.12 31.89
CA GLU A 70 -7.87 -26.06 31.37
C GLU A 70 -8.54 -27.25 30.67
N ILE A 71 -8.04 -27.62 29.49
CA ILE A 71 -8.08 -29.01 29.06
C ILE A 71 -6.63 -29.41 28.74
N PRO A 72 -6.03 -30.35 29.48
CA PRO A 72 -4.77 -30.95 29.10
C PRO A 72 -5.05 -32.08 28.11
N GLU A 73 -4.79 -31.88 26.82
CA GLU A 73 -4.77 -33.00 25.87
C GLU A 73 -3.35 -33.33 25.43
N LYS A 74 -2.91 -34.47 25.98
CA LYS A 74 -1.65 -35.15 25.79
C LYS A 74 -1.60 -35.81 24.41
N ALA A 75 -0.48 -35.59 23.73
CA ALA A 75 0.17 -36.47 22.74
C ALA A 75 -0.66 -36.92 21.53
N ASN A 76 -0.37 -36.32 20.38
CA ASN A 76 -0.23 -37.07 19.14
C ASN A 76 1.03 -36.61 18.41
N THR A 77 2.03 -37.49 18.40
CA THR A 77 3.23 -37.42 17.57
C THR A 77 2.81 -37.57 16.11
N PRO A 78 3.01 -36.60 15.20
CA PRO A 78 2.87 -36.89 13.79
C PRO A 78 4.08 -37.70 13.34
N THR A 79 3.80 -38.95 12.98
CA THR A 79 4.69 -39.79 12.16
C THR A 79 4.97 -39.05 10.84
N PRO A 80 6.20 -39.09 10.29
CA PRO A 80 6.56 -38.30 9.12
C PRO A 80 5.77 -38.78 7.90
N ILE A 81 4.88 -37.94 7.38
CA ILE A 81 4.26 -38.18 6.08
C ILE A 81 5.28 -37.78 5.01
N GLN A 82 5.65 -38.77 4.21
CA GLN A 82 6.47 -38.68 3.02
C GLN A 82 5.81 -37.73 2.00
N LEU A 83 6.49 -36.63 1.68
CA LEU A 83 6.10 -35.66 0.66
C LEU A 83 6.15 -36.32 -0.73
N GLU A 84 5.01 -36.84 -1.18
CA GLU A 84 4.80 -37.05 -2.61
C GLU A 84 4.57 -35.68 -3.25
N GLN A 85 5.42 -35.32 -4.20
CA GLN A 85 5.34 -34.10 -4.98
C GLN A 85 4.36 -34.33 -6.14
N PRO A 86 3.16 -33.71 -6.18
CA PRO A 86 2.28 -33.85 -7.32
C PRO A 86 2.70 -32.87 -8.43
N THR A 87 2.76 -33.39 -9.65
CA THR A 87 2.86 -32.63 -10.90
C THR A 87 1.60 -31.79 -11.16
N PRO A 88 1.68 -30.67 -11.92
CA PRO A 88 0.71 -29.61 -11.87
C PRO A 88 -0.51 -29.91 -12.76
N VAL A 89 -1.60 -30.33 -12.13
CA VAL A 89 -2.95 -30.10 -12.65
C VAL A 89 -3.43 -28.76 -12.07
N SER A 90 -3.98 -27.90 -12.91
CA SER A 90 -4.45 -26.55 -12.55
C SER A 90 -5.65 -26.60 -11.60
N ASN A 91 -5.40 -26.94 -10.34
CA ASN A 91 -6.38 -26.79 -9.27
C ASN A 91 -6.28 -25.39 -8.69
N GLU A 92 -6.58 -24.38 -9.50
CA GLU A 92 -6.81 -23.02 -9.00
C GLU A 92 -7.89 -23.09 -7.93
N THR A 93 -7.61 -22.55 -6.74
CA THR A 93 -8.61 -22.49 -5.67
C THR A 93 -9.62 -21.37 -5.95
N VAL A 94 -10.80 -21.42 -5.33
CA VAL A 94 -11.78 -20.30 -5.44
C VAL A 94 -11.18 -18.99 -4.94
N SER A 95 -10.35 -19.04 -3.89
CA SER A 95 -9.68 -17.87 -3.33
C SER A 95 -8.67 -17.27 -4.32
N GLN A 96 -7.84 -18.11 -4.94
CA GLN A 96 -6.92 -17.71 -6.01
C GLN A 96 -7.65 -17.04 -7.18
N LYS A 97 -8.74 -17.64 -7.64
CA LYS A 97 -9.57 -17.05 -8.71
C LYS A 97 -10.12 -15.69 -8.34
N ASN A 98 -10.56 -15.52 -7.09
CA ASN A 98 -11.04 -14.23 -6.59
C ASN A 98 -9.91 -13.20 -6.51
N ALA A 99 -8.71 -13.59 -6.06
CA ALA A 99 -7.54 -12.73 -6.03
C ALA A 99 -7.17 -12.24 -7.43
N VAL A 100 -7.18 -13.12 -8.44
CA VAL A 100 -6.93 -12.76 -9.85
C VAL A 100 -7.95 -11.74 -10.38
N ASN A 101 -9.23 -11.96 -10.10
CA ASN A 101 -10.28 -11.02 -10.54
C ASN A 101 -10.15 -9.65 -9.88
N MET A 102 -9.79 -9.63 -8.60
CA MET A 102 -9.59 -8.38 -7.86
C MET A 102 -8.32 -7.66 -8.31
N ALA A 103 -7.23 -8.39 -8.54
CA ALA A 103 -5.99 -7.88 -9.10
C ALA A 103 -6.23 -7.16 -10.44
N LYS A 104 -6.99 -7.77 -11.35
CA LYS A 104 -7.41 -7.17 -12.62
C LYS A 104 -8.21 -5.89 -12.41
N SER A 105 -9.19 -5.93 -11.50
CA SER A 105 -10.03 -4.78 -11.18
C SER A 105 -9.21 -3.59 -10.65
N TYR A 106 -8.18 -3.85 -9.83
CA TYR A 106 -7.25 -2.81 -9.39
C TYR A 106 -6.44 -2.22 -10.55
N LEU A 107 -5.86 -3.07 -11.40
CA LEU A 107 -5.04 -2.64 -12.54
C LEU A 107 -5.84 -1.87 -13.61
N ASP A 108 -7.16 -2.06 -13.66
CA ASP A 108 -8.06 -1.28 -14.51
C ASP A 108 -8.31 0.14 -13.96
N TYR A 109 -8.22 0.33 -12.64
CA TYR A 109 -8.50 1.60 -11.98
C TYR A 109 -7.25 2.44 -11.71
N THR A 110 -6.16 1.80 -11.29
CA THR A 110 -4.90 2.48 -10.95
C THR A 110 -3.70 1.60 -11.27
N ALA A 111 -2.54 2.25 -11.45
CA ALA A 111 -1.30 1.54 -11.65
C ALA A 111 -0.79 0.94 -10.33
N PHE A 112 -0.15 -0.23 -10.44
CA PHE A 112 0.56 -0.88 -9.35
C PHE A 112 1.83 -1.53 -9.88
N SER A 113 2.87 -1.58 -9.03
CA SER A 113 3.93 -2.56 -9.20
C SER A 113 3.40 -3.96 -8.89
N HIS A 114 4.15 -5.01 -9.27
CA HIS A 114 3.80 -6.37 -8.89
C HIS A 114 3.67 -6.50 -7.37
N ASP A 115 4.71 -6.10 -6.64
CA ASP A 115 4.75 -6.25 -5.18
C ASP A 115 3.77 -5.31 -4.47
N GLY A 116 3.53 -4.12 -5.01
CA GLY A 116 2.49 -3.23 -4.51
C GLY A 116 1.08 -3.81 -4.69
N LEU A 117 0.83 -4.54 -5.78
CA LEU A 117 -0.44 -5.24 -5.99
C LEU A 117 -0.59 -6.43 -5.03
N VAL A 118 0.49 -7.17 -4.75
CA VAL A 118 0.49 -8.22 -3.73
C VAL A 118 0.11 -7.64 -2.36
N ASP A 119 0.76 -6.56 -1.92
CA ASP A 119 0.42 -5.91 -0.65
C ASP A 119 -1.04 -5.47 -0.61
N GLN A 120 -1.55 -4.94 -1.72
CA GLN A 120 -2.94 -4.51 -1.82
C GLN A 120 -3.89 -5.70 -1.62
N LEU A 121 -3.62 -6.85 -2.25
CA LEU A 121 -4.45 -8.04 -2.07
C LEU A 121 -4.35 -8.63 -0.65
N GLU A 122 -3.19 -8.57 0.00
CA GLU A 122 -3.07 -8.92 1.42
C GLU A 122 -3.87 -7.97 2.31
N TYR A 123 -3.89 -6.68 1.98
CA TYR A 123 -4.75 -5.71 2.65
C TYR A 123 -6.24 -6.08 2.52
N GLU A 124 -6.64 -6.57 1.34
CA GLU A 124 -7.97 -7.16 1.06
C GLU A 124 -8.20 -8.54 1.70
N LYS A 125 -7.28 -8.99 2.56
CA LYS A 125 -7.38 -10.21 3.38
C LYS A 125 -7.25 -11.53 2.61
N PHE A 126 -6.68 -11.51 1.41
CA PHE A 126 -6.15 -12.73 0.81
C PHE A 126 -4.94 -13.24 1.62
N SER A 127 -4.70 -14.55 1.61
CA SER A 127 -3.42 -15.07 2.13
C SER A 127 -2.29 -14.57 1.23
N HIS A 128 -1.06 -14.58 1.75
CA HIS A 128 0.11 -14.21 0.96
C HIS A 128 0.20 -15.02 -0.34
N GLU A 129 -0.02 -16.33 -0.25
CA GLU A 129 0.04 -17.23 -1.39
C GLU A 129 -1.02 -16.92 -2.46
N ASP A 130 -2.25 -16.59 -2.03
CA ASP A 130 -3.33 -16.21 -2.95
C ASP A 130 -3.12 -14.81 -3.55
N ALA A 131 -2.56 -13.87 -2.78
CA ALA A 131 -2.21 -12.53 -3.23
C ALA A 131 -1.12 -12.55 -4.31
N VAL A 132 -0.03 -13.31 -4.06
CA VAL A 132 1.04 -13.54 -5.05
C VAL A 132 0.45 -14.21 -6.29
N TYR A 133 -0.35 -15.26 -6.12
CA TYR A 133 -1.02 -15.91 -7.24
C TYR A 133 -1.90 -14.93 -8.04
N GLY A 134 -2.63 -14.06 -7.36
CA GLY A 134 -3.48 -13.04 -7.97
C GLY A 134 -2.68 -12.04 -8.81
N ALA A 135 -1.57 -11.52 -8.29
CA ALA A 135 -0.70 -10.60 -9.01
C ALA A 135 -0.02 -11.27 -10.22
N ASP A 136 0.53 -12.47 -10.04
CA ASP A 136 1.19 -13.26 -11.09
C ASP A 136 0.25 -13.58 -12.26
N ASN A 137 -1.02 -13.88 -11.97
CA ASN A 137 -2.01 -14.31 -12.96
C ASN A 137 -2.99 -13.18 -13.37
N SER A 138 -2.72 -11.94 -12.95
CA SER A 138 -3.52 -10.77 -13.31
C SER A 138 -3.41 -10.42 -14.80
N GLY A 139 -2.30 -10.77 -15.45
CA GLY A 139 -1.95 -10.33 -16.80
C GLY A 139 -1.33 -8.94 -16.86
N GLY A 140 -0.87 -8.40 -15.72
CA GLY A 140 -0.20 -7.11 -15.65
C GLY A 140 1.11 -7.08 -16.45
N ASN A 141 1.26 -6.08 -17.33
CA ASN A 141 2.56 -5.72 -17.88
C ASN A 141 3.21 -4.67 -16.97
N TRP A 142 4.18 -5.10 -16.17
CA TRP A 142 4.75 -4.27 -15.11
C TRP A 142 5.52 -3.03 -15.62
N ASN A 143 6.10 -3.10 -16.82
CA ASN A 143 6.70 -1.92 -17.47
C ASN A 143 5.62 -0.90 -17.88
N GLU A 144 4.50 -1.38 -18.46
CA GLU A 144 3.37 -0.50 -18.77
C GLU A 144 2.74 0.09 -17.51
N GLN A 145 2.64 -0.68 -16.42
CA GLN A 145 2.15 -0.17 -15.14
C GLN A 145 3.09 0.89 -14.56
N ALA A 146 4.41 0.72 -14.67
CA ALA A 146 5.37 1.74 -14.27
C ALA A 146 5.21 3.03 -15.08
N ALA A 147 5.02 2.94 -16.39
CA ALA A 147 4.78 4.10 -17.25
C ALA A 147 3.45 4.81 -16.91
N LYS A 148 2.38 4.05 -16.62
CA LYS A 148 1.10 4.62 -16.15
C LYS A 148 1.28 5.35 -14.82
N MET A 149 1.96 4.74 -13.85
CA MET A 149 2.23 5.35 -12.55
C MET A 149 3.08 6.62 -12.68
N ALA A 150 4.14 6.56 -13.50
CA ALA A 150 5.02 7.69 -13.80
C ALA A 150 4.22 8.88 -14.33
N LYS A 151 3.32 8.61 -15.29
CA LYS A 151 2.43 9.63 -15.84
C LYS A 151 1.51 10.22 -14.77
N SER A 152 0.89 9.38 -13.94
CA SER A 152 0.02 9.85 -12.85
C SER A 152 0.73 10.78 -11.87
N TYR A 153 1.99 10.50 -11.52
CA TYR A 153 2.78 11.42 -10.70
C TYR A 153 3.04 12.76 -11.38
N LEU A 154 3.40 12.73 -12.67
CA LEU A 154 3.66 13.94 -13.45
C LEU A 154 2.40 14.79 -13.68
N ASP A 155 1.22 14.16 -13.73
CA ASP A 155 -0.06 14.86 -13.80
C ASP A 155 -0.34 15.66 -12.49
N LEU A 156 0.25 15.25 -11.36
CA LEU A 156 0.06 15.88 -10.05
C LEU A 156 1.16 16.86 -9.66
N SER A 157 2.41 16.59 -10.04
CA SER A 157 3.58 17.38 -9.63
C SER A 157 4.76 17.20 -10.58
N ALA A 158 5.67 18.17 -10.61
CA ALA A 158 6.89 18.07 -11.41
C ALA A 158 7.93 17.18 -10.73
N TYR A 159 8.52 16.27 -11.49
CA TYR A 159 9.65 15.44 -11.05
C TYR A 159 10.82 15.58 -12.03
N SER A 160 12.05 15.48 -11.53
CA SER A 160 13.21 15.14 -12.36
C SER A 160 13.22 13.64 -12.68
N GLN A 161 13.97 13.22 -13.70
CA GLN A 161 14.11 11.80 -14.06
C GLN A 161 14.53 10.95 -12.85
N GLY A 162 15.62 11.34 -12.15
CA GLY A 162 16.12 10.62 -10.98
C GLY A 162 15.09 10.54 -9.85
N SER A 163 14.46 11.66 -9.49
CA SER A 163 13.43 11.66 -8.43
C SER A 163 12.18 10.86 -8.81
N LEU A 164 11.83 10.77 -10.10
CA LEU A 164 10.70 9.96 -10.54
C LEU A 164 11.05 8.47 -10.46
N ILE A 165 12.26 8.09 -10.84
CA ILE A 165 12.76 6.72 -10.68
C ILE A 165 12.73 6.31 -9.20
N GLU A 166 13.26 7.15 -8.31
CA GLU A 166 13.22 6.91 -6.86
C GLU A 166 11.78 6.78 -6.34
N GLN A 167 10.86 7.62 -6.82
CA GLN A 167 9.44 7.52 -6.45
C GLN A 167 8.83 6.19 -6.91
N LEU A 168 9.09 5.75 -8.14
CA LEU A 168 8.58 4.47 -8.64
C LEU A 168 9.18 3.28 -7.89
N MET A 169 10.45 3.34 -7.50
CA MET A 169 11.06 2.33 -6.63
C MET A 169 10.43 2.31 -5.23
N TYR A 170 10.03 3.48 -4.71
CA TYR A 170 9.27 3.57 -3.46
C TYR A 170 7.89 2.90 -3.60
N GLU A 171 7.25 3.03 -4.77
CA GLU A 171 6.06 2.25 -5.18
C GLU A 171 6.36 0.78 -5.48
N LYS A 172 7.55 0.29 -5.14
CA LYS A 172 8.01 -1.10 -5.27
C LYS A 172 8.15 -1.60 -6.72
N PHE A 173 8.29 -0.71 -7.70
CA PHE A 173 8.78 -1.12 -9.02
C PHE A 173 10.26 -1.52 -8.93
N THR A 174 10.68 -2.47 -9.76
CA THR A 174 12.11 -2.75 -9.91
C THR A 174 12.84 -1.55 -10.51
N GLN A 175 14.16 -1.47 -10.33
CA GLN A 175 14.98 -0.42 -10.96
C GLN A 175 14.70 -0.30 -12.46
N GLU A 176 14.70 -1.44 -13.17
CA GLU A 176 14.49 -1.49 -14.62
C GLU A 176 13.08 -1.00 -15.02
N GLN A 177 12.05 -1.34 -14.24
CA GLN A 177 10.67 -0.87 -14.47
C GLN A 177 10.54 0.63 -14.19
N ALA A 178 11.16 1.11 -13.12
CA ALA A 178 11.16 2.53 -12.76
C ALA A 178 11.87 3.38 -13.83
N GLU A 179 13.04 2.95 -14.29
CA GLU A 179 13.76 3.57 -15.42
C GLU A 179 12.90 3.55 -16.69
N TYR A 180 12.30 2.42 -17.02
CA TYR A 180 11.38 2.31 -18.15
C TYR A 180 10.22 3.32 -18.03
N GLY A 181 9.59 3.41 -16.86
CA GLY A 181 8.48 4.32 -16.60
C GLY A 181 8.86 5.79 -16.78
N ALA A 182 10.01 6.21 -16.25
CA ALA A 182 10.52 7.57 -16.41
C ALA A 182 10.81 7.90 -17.89
N THR A 183 11.48 6.99 -18.62
CA THR A 183 11.76 7.17 -20.05
C THR A 183 10.48 7.18 -20.90
N ALA A 184 9.49 6.36 -20.56
CA ALA A 184 8.22 6.29 -21.28
C ALA A 184 7.42 7.60 -21.22
N VAL A 185 7.62 8.43 -20.18
CA VAL A 185 7.01 9.76 -20.04
C VAL A 185 7.91 10.91 -20.51
N GLY A 186 9.05 10.59 -21.15
CA GLY A 186 9.94 11.57 -21.76
C GLY A 186 11.01 12.15 -20.83
N LEU A 187 11.31 11.47 -19.71
CA LEU A 187 12.38 11.85 -18.78
C LEU A 187 13.61 10.96 -18.88
#